data_AF-A0A0B7AFU2-F1
#
_entry.id   AF-A0A0B7AFU2-F1
#
_cell.length_a   1.000
_cell.length_b   1.000
_cell.length_c   1.000
_cell.angle_alpha   90.00
_cell.angle_beta   90.00
_cell.angle_gamma   90.00
#
_symmetry.space_group_name_H-M   'P 1'
#
loop_
_entity.id
_entity.type
_entity.pdbx_description
1 polymer ?
#
loop_
_entity_poly.entity_id
_entity_poly.type
_entity_poly.pdbx_seq_one_letter_code
_entity_poly.pdbx_strand_id
1 'polypeptide(L)'
;MKGSTESLTRSAKRRSTASGERQRLVEHEEPTGGHYGGVNDSPGALGSDLETAEDQSSKEQAAGDSLAQLKRKPWMSVVFLVMRQSYVLSLIAMMAWSITYHSWLTFAFLLAACLLWMLPNSRAWCLRTSPFILVYAEILLLGQYIFCMNLDNELPKEAGAYKLDEIGFKRFTDPCLNLALQAFYILFIVLTLRQYVGERSIVASDKTDIKMQPRTKKISFLDKLLPVDMQHQTYDSRTMLFIGNFVWLLLSKYWIFFCTIMMAVISLADVVIYRIIYMILFLIFIILFQVNFTLWRVINIVFWWVVVLYSMIVLTLIYTYQFQEFHSYWSNMTGFSDDVLKDI
;
A
#
# COMPACT_ATOMS: atom_id res chain seq x y z
N MET A 1 44.64 37.59 56.00
CA MET A 1 43.93 36.36 56.43
C MET A 1 43.62 35.54 55.18
N LYS A 2 44.50 34.55 54.93
CA LYS A 2 44.46 33.58 53.84
C LYS A 2 43.72 32.34 54.33
N GLY A 3 42.96 31.69 53.44
CA GLY A 3 42.54 30.30 53.62
C GLY A 3 41.04 30.10 53.68
N SER A 4 40.37 30.06 52.53
CA SER A 4 39.16 29.23 52.35
C SER A 4 38.73 29.13 50.87
N THR A 5 39.66 28.84 49.95
CA THR A 5 39.36 28.64 48.51
C THR A 5 40.17 27.50 47.86
N GLU A 6 40.65 26.52 48.64
CA GLU A 6 41.47 25.39 48.14
C GLU A 6 40.81 24.00 48.16
N SER A 7 39.52 23.88 48.48
CA SER A 7 38.84 22.55 48.54
C SER A 7 37.98 22.19 47.33
N LEU A 8 37.77 23.08 46.35
CA LEU A 8 36.91 22.81 45.18
C LEU A 8 37.66 22.58 43.86
N THR A 9 38.99 22.70 43.84
CA THR A 9 39.83 22.55 42.63
C THR A 9 40.53 21.19 42.51
N ARG A 10 40.32 20.25 43.44
CA ARG A 10 40.86 18.87 43.37
C ARG A 10 39.98 17.84 42.65
N SER A 11 38.72 18.15 42.35
CA SER A 11 37.83 17.22 41.62
C SER A 11 37.81 17.40 40.09
N ALA A 12 38.45 18.44 39.55
CA ALA A 12 38.43 18.75 38.11
C ALA A 12 39.71 18.36 37.35
N LYS A 13 40.71 17.76 38.02
CA LYS A 13 42.04 17.50 37.42
C LYS A 13 42.48 16.04 37.57
N ARG A 14 41.62 15.09 37.15
CA ARG A 14 41.99 13.66 37.07
C ARG A 14 41.35 12.84 35.94
N ARG A 15 40.74 13.45 34.92
CA ARG A 15 40.16 12.71 33.77
C ARG A 15 40.38 13.39 32.41
N SER A 16 41.59 13.87 32.18
CA SER A 16 42.06 14.20 30.83
C SER A 16 43.50 13.69 30.72
N THR A 17 43.64 12.46 30.22
CA THR A 17 44.81 11.90 29.51
C THR A 17 44.60 10.40 29.34
N ALA A 18 44.22 9.96 28.14
CA ALA A 18 44.59 8.71 27.47
C ALA A 18 43.49 8.32 26.47
N SER A 19 43.65 8.81 25.25
CA SER A 19 43.02 8.29 24.04
C SER A 19 43.92 7.19 23.49
N GLY A 20 43.37 6.03 23.10
CA GLY A 20 44.06 5.07 22.24
C GLY A 20 43.72 3.60 22.48
N GLU A 21 43.28 2.94 21.41
CA GLU A 21 43.32 1.49 21.12
C GLU A 21 42.12 0.56 21.44
N ARG A 22 41.56 0.05 20.33
CA ARG A 22 40.76 -1.16 20.03
C ARG A 22 40.89 -2.30 21.08
N GLN A 23 39.93 -3.18 21.38
CA GLN A 23 39.34 -4.22 20.51
C GLN A 23 38.44 -5.16 21.38
N ARG A 24 37.37 -5.71 20.75
CA ARG A 24 36.54 -6.92 21.01
C ARG A 24 36.64 -7.72 22.33
N LEU A 25 35.48 -8.22 22.79
CA LEU A 25 35.16 -9.56 23.35
C LEU A 25 33.62 -9.57 23.60
N VAL A 26 32.77 -10.10 22.72
CA VAL A 26 32.23 -11.49 22.67
C VAL A 26 32.20 -12.18 24.03
N GLU A 27 31.02 -12.21 24.66
CA GLU A 27 30.72 -13.02 25.84
C GLU A 27 29.75 -14.12 25.41
N HIS A 28 30.24 -15.36 25.45
CA HIS A 28 29.50 -16.59 25.21
C HIS A 28 29.32 -17.23 26.59
N GLU A 29 28.10 -17.22 27.14
CA GLU A 29 27.75 -18.04 28.29
C GLU A 29 27.33 -19.43 27.80
N GLU A 30 28.12 -20.45 28.12
CA GLU A 30 27.66 -21.82 28.27
C GLU A 30 27.22 -22.06 29.72
N PRO A 31 26.29 -22.99 29.98
CA PRO A 31 26.27 -23.69 31.25
C PRO A 31 26.62 -25.17 31.11
N THR A 32 27.68 -25.53 31.87
CA THR A 32 27.80 -26.70 32.76
C THR A 32 27.56 -28.11 32.21
N GLY A 33 28.66 -28.79 31.88
CA GLY A 33 29.23 -29.82 32.75
C GLY A 33 28.36 -31.02 33.13
N GLY A 34 28.59 -32.14 32.44
CA GLY A 34 28.21 -33.49 32.87
C GLY A 34 29.31 -34.49 32.50
N HIS A 35 30.00 -34.99 33.51
CA HIS A 35 31.18 -35.85 33.44
C HIS A 35 30.78 -37.31 33.66
N TYR A 36 31.20 -38.24 32.79
CA TYR A 36 31.47 -39.68 32.99
C TYR A 36 31.91 -40.19 31.61
N GLY A 37 32.99 -40.93 31.37
CA GLY A 37 34.02 -41.61 32.16
C GLY A 37 34.75 -42.48 31.12
N GLY A 38 36.09 -42.42 31.06
CA GLY A 38 36.86 -43.14 30.03
C GLY A 38 36.95 -44.65 30.26
N VAL A 39 37.48 -45.37 29.27
CA VAL A 39 38.66 -46.28 29.35
C VAL A 39 38.71 -47.23 28.11
N ASN A 40 39.79 -47.04 27.34
CA ASN A 40 40.73 -47.97 26.66
C ASN A 40 40.35 -48.89 25.46
N ASP A 41 41.15 -48.71 24.40
CA ASP A 41 41.95 -49.68 23.59
C ASP A 41 41.36 -51.07 23.27
N SER A 42 41.37 -51.63 22.05
CA SER A 42 42.31 -51.59 20.92
C SER A 42 41.72 -52.40 19.71
N PRO A 43 42.43 -52.70 18.58
CA PRO A 43 42.03 -52.34 17.22
C PRO A 43 41.47 -53.49 16.36
N GLY A 44 40.76 -53.15 15.26
CA GLY A 44 40.46 -54.12 14.21
C GLY A 44 39.58 -53.59 13.07
N ALA A 45 40.23 -53.30 11.94
CA ALA A 45 39.72 -53.43 10.56
C ALA A 45 38.33 -52.86 10.19
N LEU A 46 38.30 -51.75 9.45
CA LEU A 46 37.78 -51.70 8.08
C LEU A 46 37.88 -50.26 7.55
N GLY A 47 38.76 -50.03 6.59
CA GLY A 47 38.66 -48.89 5.69
C GLY A 47 37.67 -49.23 4.59
N SER A 48 36.51 -48.56 4.56
CA SER A 48 35.61 -48.48 3.40
C SER A 48 34.39 -47.58 3.60
N ASP A 49 34.22 -46.90 4.74
CA ASP A 49 32.94 -46.26 5.06
C ASP A 49 32.99 -44.72 5.04
N LEU A 50 34.15 -44.09 4.80
CA LEU A 50 34.27 -42.63 4.79
C LEU A 50 33.95 -41.99 3.43
N GLU A 51 34.22 -42.66 2.30
CA GLU A 51 33.94 -42.09 0.97
C GLU A 51 32.45 -42.12 0.60
N THR A 52 31.65 -43.00 1.20
CA THR A 52 30.22 -43.10 0.85
C THR A 52 29.36 -42.02 1.55
N ALA A 53 29.81 -41.51 2.70
CA ALA A 53 29.10 -40.49 3.46
C ALA A 53 29.32 -39.07 2.88
N GLU A 54 30.52 -38.76 2.38
CA GLU A 54 30.80 -37.47 1.73
C GLU A 54 30.08 -37.33 0.37
N ASP A 55 29.94 -38.43 -0.37
CA ASP A 55 29.25 -38.45 -1.67
C ASP A 55 27.72 -38.36 -1.51
N GLN A 56 27.15 -38.95 -0.45
CA GLN A 56 25.72 -38.80 -0.12
C GLN A 56 25.39 -37.40 0.40
N SER A 57 26.23 -36.82 1.27
CA SER A 57 26.04 -35.43 1.74
C SER A 57 26.17 -34.43 0.58
N SER A 58 27.11 -34.64 -0.35
CA SER A 58 27.30 -33.76 -1.51
C SER A 58 26.14 -33.86 -2.51
N LYS A 59 25.55 -35.05 -2.68
CA LYS A 59 24.44 -35.30 -3.61
C LYS A 59 23.09 -34.89 -3.04
N GLU A 60 22.89 -35.00 -1.73
CA GLU A 60 21.69 -34.53 -1.01
C GLU A 60 21.70 -33.00 -0.84
N GLN A 61 22.88 -32.38 -0.69
CA GLN A 61 23.05 -30.94 -0.68
C GLN A 61 22.99 -30.33 -2.09
N ALA A 62 23.47 -31.01 -3.12
CA ALA A 62 23.25 -30.62 -4.52
C ALA A 62 21.81 -30.86 -5.02
N ALA A 63 21.09 -31.84 -4.47
CA ALA A 63 19.66 -32.04 -4.72
C ALA A 63 18.80 -31.04 -3.95
N GLY A 64 19.18 -30.69 -2.71
CA GLY A 64 18.57 -29.62 -1.91
C GLY A 64 18.78 -28.24 -2.52
N ASP A 65 19.99 -27.96 -3.02
CA ASP A 65 20.27 -26.75 -3.79
C ASP A 65 19.64 -26.79 -5.18
N SER A 66 19.49 -27.94 -5.84
CA SER A 66 18.72 -28.05 -7.09
C SER A 66 17.22 -27.87 -6.89
N LEU A 67 16.67 -28.24 -5.72
CA LEU A 67 15.27 -28.00 -5.34
C LEU A 67 15.05 -26.54 -4.90
N ALA A 68 16.03 -25.92 -4.25
CA ALA A 68 16.04 -24.48 -3.94
C ALA A 68 16.31 -23.62 -5.20
N GLN A 69 17.01 -24.19 -6.19
CA GLN A 69 17.20 -23.68 -7.55
C GLN A 69 16.15 -24.23 -8.54
N LEU A 70 15.02 -24.77 -8.09
CA LEU A 70 13.83 -24.90 -8.95
C LEU A 70 13.32 -23.50 -9.28
N LYS A 71 14.02 -22.88 -10.24
CA LYS A 71 13.61 -21.82 -11.14
C LYS A 71 12.50 -20.98 -10.51
N ARG A 72 12.84 -20.07 -9.58
CA ARG A 72 11.90 -19.05 -9.10
C ARG A 72 11.36 -18.34 -10.33
N LYS A 73 10.18 -18.77 -10.77
CA LYS A 73 9.62 -18.29 -12.04
C LYS A 73 9.39 -16.79 -11.84
N PRO A 74 9.77 -15.92 -12.80
CA PRO A 74 9.65 -14.47 -12.64
C PRO A 74 8.23 -14.02 -12.26
N TRP A 75 7.20 -14.79 -12.62
CA TRP A 75 5.82 -14.54 -12.20
C TRP A 75 5.61 -14.59 -10.68
N MET A 76 6.40 -15.38 -9.93
CA MET A 76 6.31 -15.43 -8.46
C MET A 76 6.80 -14.13 -7.82
N SER A 77 7.85 -13.52 -8.38
CA SER A 77 8.32 -12.21 -7.93
C SER A 77 7.31 -11.10 -8.26
N VAL A 78 6.66 -11.18 -9.41
CA VAL A 78 5.58 -10.25 -9.80
C VAL A 78 4.39 -10.40 -8.85
N VAL A 79 3.96 -11.63 -8.58
CA VAL A 79 2.91 -11.95 -7.62
C VAL A 79 3.23 -11.38 -6.24
N PHE A 80 4.45 -11.56 -5.75
CA PHE A 80 4.88 -11.02 -4.47
C PHE A 80 4.84 -9.48 -4.44
N LEU A 81 5.25 -8.83 -5.53
CA LEU A 81 5.17 -7.37 -5.66
C LEU A 81 3.72 -6.88 -5.70
N VAL A 82 2.85 -7.59 -6.43
CA VAL A 82 1.41 -7.34 -6.48
C VAL A 82 0.79 -7.49 -5.10
N MET A 83 1.15 -8.52 -4.35
CA MET A 83 0.69 -8.71 -2.97
C MET A 83 1.18 -7.59 -2.06
N ARG A 84 2.45 -7.18 -2.18
CA ARG A 84 3.02 -6.10 -1.37
C ARG A 84 2.33 -4.75 -1.61
N GLN A 85 1.93 -4.48 -2.86
CA GLN A 85 1.27 -3.24 -3.27
C GLN A 85 -0.24 -3.41 -3.50
N SER A 86 -0.84 -4.47 -2.93
CA SER A 86 -2.23 -4.82 -3.24
C SER A 86 -3.22 -3.71 -2.86
N TYR A 87 -2.93 -2.95 -1.80
CA TYR A 87 -3.73 -1.80 -1.39
C TYR A 87 -3.83 -0.71 -2.49
N VAL A 88 -2.75 -0.44 -3.22
CA VAL A 88 -2.76 0.53 -4.35
C VAL A 88 -3.65 -0.01 -5.46
N LEU A 89 -3.53 -1.30 -5.76
CA LEU A 89 -4.31 -1.95 -6.80
C LEU A 89 -5.80 -1.98 -6.44
N SER A 90 -6.15 -2.17 -5.15
CA SER A 90 -7.53 -2.08 -4.67
C SER A 90 -8.07 -0.65 -4.74
N LEU A 91 -7.27 0.39 -4.46
CA LEU A 91 -7.69 1.79 -4.63
C LEU A 91 -7.99 2.09 -6.10
N ILE A 92 -7.12 1.65 -7.01
CA ILE A 92 -7.32 1.80 -8.45
C ILE A 92 -8.56 1.02 -8.91
N ALA A 93 -8.77 -0.20 -8.42
CA ALA A 93 -9.94 -1.01 -8.74
C ALA A 93 -11.25 -0.32 -8.32
N MET A 94 -11.28 0.30 -7.13
CA MET A 94 -12.44 1.07 -6.67
C MET A 94 -12.72 2.29 -7.56
N MET A 95 -11.68 3.04 -7.94
CA MET A 95 -11.81 4.17 -8.87
C MET A 95 -12.30 3.71 -10.24
N ALA A 96 -11.71 2.64 -10.79
CA ALA A 96 -12.09 2.09 -12.09
C ALA A 96 -13.53 1.56 -12.11
N TRP A 97 -13.97 0.89 -11.03
CA TRP A 97 -15.37 0.48 -10.86
C TRP A 97 -16.30 1.69 -10.93
N SER A 98 -15.98 2.76 -10.21
CA SER A 98 -16.83 3.96 -10.17
C SER A 98 -17.01 4.67 -11.51
N ILE A 99 -16.00 4.59 -12.39
CA ILE A 99 -16.02 5.17 -13.73
C ILE A 99 -16.74 4.24 -14.72
N THR A 100 -16.48 2.93 -14.66
CA THR A 100 -17.09 1.95 -15.57
C THR A 100 -18.58 1.79 -15.34
N TYR A 101 -18.99 1.76 -14.07
CA TYR A 101 -20.38 1.66 -13.65
C TYR A 101 -20.80 2.97 -12.98
N HIS A 102 -21.05 4.01 -13.78
CA HIS A 102 -21.44 5.32 -13.25
C HIS A 102 -22.80 5.27 -12.52
N SER A 103 -22.80 5.53 -11.21
CA SER A 103 -23.99 5.46 -10.34
C SER A 103 -23.77 6.11 -8.97
N TRP A 104 -24.85 6.42 -8.25
CA TRP A 104 -24.74 6.94 -6.88
C TRP A 104 -24.09 5.96 -5.90
N LEU A 105 -24.30 4.65 -6.09
CA LEU A 105 -23.68 3.63 -5.24
C LEU A 105 -22.17 3.52 -5.48
N THR A 106 -21.74 3.65 -6.72
CA THR A 106 -20.31 3.59 -7.06
C THR A 106 -19.61 4.92 -6.84
N PHE A 107 -20.34 6.05 -6.76
CA PHE A 107 -19.82 7.32 -6.24
C PHE A 107 -19.22 7.17 -4.84
N ALA A 108 -19.86 6.38 -3.97
CA ALA A 108 -19.33 6.10 -2.64
C ALA A 108 -17.95 5.40 -2.69
N PHE A 109 -17.70 4.54 -3.69
CA PHE A 109 -16.37 3.95 -3.91
C PHE A 109 -15.34 4.98 -4.35
N LEU A 110 -15.71 5.89 -5.25
CA LEU A 110 -14.82 6.96 -5.69
C LEU A 110 -14.42 7.82 -4.49
N LEU A 111 -15.40 8.27 -3.70
CA LEU A 111 -15.18 9.08 -2.51
C LEU A 111 -14.33 8.34 -1.48
N ALA A 112 -14.63 7.07 -1.19
CA ALA A 112 -13.85 6.26 -0.27
C ALA A 112 -12.40 6.08 -0.75
N ALA A 113 -12.17 5.80 -2.03
CA ALA A 113 -10.82 5.66 -2.60
C ALA A 113 -10.03 6.98 -2.52
N CYS A 114 -10.67 8.10 -2.84
CA CYS A 114 -10.10 9.44 -2.73
C CYS A 114 -9.71 9.81 -1.29
N LEU A 115 -10.60 9.55 -0.32
CA LEU A 115 -10.33 9.78 1.10
C LEU A 115 -9.18 8.88 1.60
N LEU A 116 -9.20 7.59 1.27
CA LEU A 116 -8.15 6.65 1.66
C LEU A 116 -6.78 7.01 1.08
N TRP A 117 -6.73 7.58 -0.13
CA TRP A 117 -5.49 8.03 -0.75
C TRP A 117 -4.89 9.25 -0.04
N MET A 118 -5.75 10.15 0.45
CA MET A 118 -5.33 11.37 1.14
C MET A 118 -4.83 11.11 2.57
N LEU A 119 -5.33 10.04 3.22
CA LEU A 119 -4.98 9.76 4.61
C LEU A 119 -3.48 9.47 4.79
N PRO A 120 -2.85 9.99 5.86
CA PRO A 120 -1.49 9.62 6.21
C PRO A 120 -1.44 8.13 6.54
N ASN A 121 -0.43 7.42 6.04
CA ASN A 121 -0.37 5.95 6.10
C ASN A 121 -1.56 5.27 5.39
N SER A 122 -1.85 5.68 4.16
CA SER A 122 -2.93 5.13 3.31
C SER A 122 -2.98 3.60 3.30
N ARG A 123 -1.84 2.90 3.31
CA ARG A 123 -1.77 1.43 3.46
C ARG A 123 -2.47 0.93 4.72
N ALA A 124 -2.18 1.50 5.88
CA ALA A 124 -2.75 1.03 7.15
C ALA A 124 -4.26 1.29 7.21
N TRP A 125 -4.71 2.45 6.74
CA TRP A 125 -6.14 2.79 6.67
C TRP A 125 -6.87 1.94 5.65
N CYS A 126 -6.31 1.74 4.46
CA CYS A 126 -6.90 0.88 3.43
C CYS A 126 -7.04 -0.56 3.94
N LEU A 127 -6.00 -1.12 4.56
CA LEU A 127 -6.05 -2.46 5.15
C LEU A 127 -7.10 -2.56 6.28
N ARG A 128 -7.21 -1.53 7.13
CA ARG A 128 -8.20 -1.49 8.23
C ARG A 128 -9.65 -1.35 7.73
N THR A 129 -9.86 -0.59 6.66
CA THR A 129 -11.19 -0.34 6.07
C THR A 129 -11.59 -1.44 5.06
N SER A 130 -10.64 -2.25 4.59
CA SER A 130 -10.87 -3.34 3.63
C SER A 130 -12.05 -4.27 3.91
N PRO A 131 -12.33 -4.75 5.15
CA PRO A 131 -13.49 -5.61 5.39
C PRO A 131 -14.82 -4.89 5.13
N PHE A 132 -14.93 -3.59 5.48
CA PHE A 132 -16.15 -2.82 5.25
C PHE A 132 -16.38 -2.55 3.76
N ILE A 133 -15.31 -2.21 3.04
CA ILE A 133 -15.35 -2.01 1.59
C ILE A 133 -15.73 -3.30 0.87
N LEU A 134 -15.23 -4.45 1.32
CA LEU A 134 -15.57 -5.74 0.72
C LEU A 134 -17.04 -6.08 0.92
N VAL A 135 -17.58 -5.91 2.13
CA VAL A 135 -19.01 -6.16 2.40
C VAL A 135 -19.88 -5.24 1.53
N TYR A 136 -19.50 -3.96 1.41
CA TYR A 136 -20.20 -3.04 0.52
C TYR A 136 -20.15 -3.49 -0.95
N ALA A 137 -18.98 -3.91 -1.44
CA ALA A 137 -18.81 -4.43 -2.80
C ALA A 137 -19.62 -5.71 -3.05
N GLU A 138 -19.70 -6.60 -2.07
CA GLU A 138 -20.49 -7.82 -2.15
C GLU A 138 -21.99 -7.52 -2.22
N ILE A 139 -22.48 -6.58 -1.39
CA ILE A 139 -23.88 -6.14 -1.44
C ILE A 139 -24.21 -5.56 -2.83
N LEU A 140 -23.34 -4.73 -3.39
CA LEU A 140 -23.52 -4.18 -4.73
C LEU A 140 -23.52 -5.26 -5.81
N LEU A 141 -22.61 -6.24 -5.72
CA LEU A 141 -22.55 -7.37 -6.65
C LEU A 141 -23.81 -8.24 -6.55
N LEU A 142 -24.29 -8.52 -5.34
CA LEU A 142 -25.53 -9.29 -5.13
C LEU A 142 -26.74 -8.54 -5.70
N GLY A 143 -26.83 -7.23 -5.46
CA GLY A 143 -27.88 -6.40 -6.05
C GLY A 143 -27.84 -6.42 -7.58
N GLN A 144 -26.67 -6.26 -8.19
CA GLN A 144 -26.51 -6.35 -9.64
C GLN A 144 -26.81 -7.77 -10.17
N TYR A 145 -26.43 -8.81 -9.44
CA TYR A 145 -26.70 -10.19 -9.79
C TYR A 145 -28.19 -10.48 -9.84
N ILE A 146 -28.94 -10.02 -8.83
CA ILE A 146 -30.41 -10.14 -8.79
C ILE A 146 -31.03 -9.37 -9.97
N PHE A 147 -30.56 -8.15 -10.25
CA PHE A 147 -31.08 -7.32 -11.34
C PHE A 147 -30.75 -7.88 -12.73
N CYS A 148 -29.67 -8.65 -12.86
CA CYS A 148 -29.34 -9.39 -14.08
C CYS A 148 -30.21 -10.64 -14.30
N MET A 149 -30.93 -11.13 -13.28
CA MET A 149 -31.90 -12.21 -13.49
C MET A 149 -33.11 -11.69 -14.29
N ASN A 150 -33.68 -12.54 -15.13
CA ASN A 150 -34.70 -12.17 -16.11
C ASN A 150 -36.09 -11.91 -15.49
N LEU A 151 -36.19 -10.95 -14.56
CA LEU A 151 -37.41 -10.51 -13.87
C LEU A 151 -38.04 -9.30 -14.58
N ASP A 152 -38.20 -9.39 -15.91
CA ASP A 152 -38.79 -8.34 -16.76
C ASP A 152 -40.16 -7.83 -16.30
N ASN A 153 -40.90 -8.66 -15.55
CA ASN A 153 -42.29 -8.42 -15.19
C ASN A 153 -42.51 -8.03 -13.72
N GLU A 154 -41.47 -8.00 -12.88
CA GLU A 154 -41.63 -7.83 -11.42
C GLU A 154 -40.90 -6.61 -10.83
N LEU A 155 -39.86 -6.09 -11.50
CA LEU A 155 -39.15 -4.90 -11.01
C LEU A 155 -39.49 -3.65 -11.84
N PRO A 156 -40.07 -2.60 -11.22
CA PRO A 156 -40.32 -1.35 -11.92
C PRO A 156 -38.99 -0.72 -12.35
N LYS A 157 -38.93 -0.22 -13.58
CA LYS A 157 -37.75 0.50 -14.14
C LYS A 157 -37.53 1.86 -13.46
N GLU A 158 -38.49 2.30 -12.64
CA GLU A 158 -38.52 3.59 -11.96
C GLU A 158 -38.88 3.37 -10.48
N ALA A 159 -38.09 3.92 -9.56
CA ALA A 159 -38.40 3.96 -8.14
C ALA A 159 -38.83 5.39 -7.79
N GLY A 160 -40.06 5.75 -8.20
CA GLY A 160 -40.57 7.10 -8.02
C GLY A 160 -39.92 8.11 -8.96
N ALA A 161 -39.31 9.17 -8.41
CA ALA A 161 -38.69 10.24 -9.21
C ALA A 161 -37.34 9.86 -9.83
N TYR A 162 -36.67 8.81 -9.34
CA TYR A 162 -35.32 8.43 -9.78
C TYR A 162 -35.35 7.16 -10.65
N LYS A 163 -34.65 7.19 -11.78
CA LYS A 163 -34.43 6.00 -12.63
C LYS A 163 -33.50 5.02 -11.89
N LEU A 164 -33.85 3.73 -11.83
CA LEU A 164 -33.00 2.68 -11.21
C LEU A 164 -31.61 2.60 -11.86
N ASP A 165 -31.51 3.02 -13.12
CA ASP A 165 -30.27 3.14 -13.87
C ASP A 165 -29.27 4.13 -13.24
N GLU A 166 -29.73 5.19 -12.57
CA GLU A 166 -28.86 6.18 -11.89
C GLU A 166 -28.43 5.72 -10.50
N ILE A 167 -29.25 4.90 -9.85
CA ILE A 167 -28.95 4.28 -8.55
C ILE A 167 -27.84 3.22 -8.72
N GLY A 168 -27.70 2.63 -9.91
CA GLY A 168 -26.60 1.74 -10.27
C GLY A 168 -27.00 0.35 -10.73
N PHE A 169 -28.31 0.11 -10.90
CA PHE A 169 -28.85 -1.13 -11.43
C PHE A 169 -29.16 -0.96 -12.91
N LYS A 170 -28.11 -0.96 -13.75
CA LYS A 170 -28.27 -0.94 -15.21
C LYS A 170 -28.37 -2.35 -15.75
N ARG A 171 -29.28 -2.54 -16.70
CA ARG A 171 -29.37 -3.80 -17.45
C ARG A 171 -28.42 -3.75 -18.63
N PHE A 172 -27.36 -4.53 -18.56
CA PHE A 172 -26.37 -4.62 -19.64
C PHE A 172 -26.76 -5.71 -20.65
N THR A 173 -26.45 -5.47 -21.92
CA THR A 173 -26.69 -6.41 -23.04
C THR A 173 -26.05 -7.78 -22.79
N ASP A 174 -24.88 -7.82 -22.13
CA ASP A 174 -24.19 -9.04 -21.73
C ASP A 174 -24.05 -9.11 -20.19
N PRO A 175 -25.00 -9.73 -19.46
CA PRO A 175 -24.99 -9.73 -18.00
C PRO A 175 -23.79 -10.51 -17.42
N CYS A 176 -23.35 -11.58 -18.09
CA CYS A 176 -22.22 -12.42 -17.64
C CYS A 176 -20.88 -11.66 -17.67
N LEU A 177 -20.61 -10.90 -18.73
CA LEU A 177 -19.37 -10.14 -18.86
C LEU A 177 -19.30 -9.03 -17.80
N ASN A 178 -20.42 -8.34 -17.55
CA ASN A 178 -20.48 -7.30 -16.53
C ASN A 178 -20.28 -7.85 -15.13
N LEU A 179 -20.91 -9.00 -14.82
CA LEU A 179 -20.69 -9.66 -13.54
C LEU A 179 -19.23 -10.12 -13.38
N ALA A 180 -18.63 -10.64 -14.45
CA ALA A 180 -17.23 -11.05 -14.45
C ALA A 180 -16.27 -9.87 -14.21
N LEU A 181 -16.56 -8.71 -14.80
CA LEU A 181 -15.77 -7.49 -14.60
C LEU A 181 -15.90 -6.96 -13.17
N GLN A 182 -17.11 -6.97 -12.60
CA GLN A 182 -17.31 -6.61 -11.18
C GLN A 182 -16.61 -7.59 -10.24
N ALA A 183 -16.73 -8.90 -10.49
CA ALA A 183 -16.01 -9.93 -9.73
C ALA A 183 -14.48 -9.76 -9.83
N PHE A 184 -13.97 -9.33 -10.98
CA PHE A 184 -12.56 -8.99 -11.17
C PHE A 184 -12.11 -7.80 -10.30
N TYR A 185 -12.93 -6.76 -10.16
CA TYR A 185 -12.62 -5.67 -9.24
C TYR A 185 -12.66 -6.12 -7.77
N ILE A 186 -13.64 -6.94 -7.38
CA ILE A 186 -13.72 -7.53 -6.04
C ILE A 186 -12.48 -8.37 -5.73
N LEU A 187 -11.94 -9.09 -6.72
CA LEU A 187 -10.74 -9.89 -6.53
C LEU A 187 -9.59 -9.06 -5.94
N PHE A 188 -9.36 -7.83 -6.40
CA PHE A 188 -8.31 -6.96 -5.82
C PHE A 188 -8.59 -6.51 -4.39
N ILE A 189 -9.87 -6.27 -4.06
CA ILE A 189 -10.31 -5.93 -2.70
C ILE A 189 -10.11 -7.15 -1.78
N VAL A 190 -10.43 -8.35 -2.26
CA VAL A 190 -10.21 -9.62 -1.54
C VAL A 190 -8.71 -9.90 -1.36
N LEU A 191 -7.88 -9.64 -2.36
CA LEU A 191 -6.42 -9.76 -2.23
C LEU A 191 -5.88 -8.85 -1.13
N THR A 192 -6.38 -7.61 -1.05
CA THR A 192 -6.02 -6.65 0.01
C THR A 192 -6.49 -7.11 1.39
N LEU A 193 -7.70 -7.65 1.49
CA LEU A 193 -8.19 -8.24 2.74
C LEU A 193 -7.36 -9.45 3.16
N ARG A 194 -6.99 -10.32 2.22
CA ARG A 194 -6.10 -11.46 2.53
C ARG A 194 -4.74 -10.99 3.01
N GLN A 195 -4.17 -9.95 2.40
CA GLN A 195 -2.94 -9.33 2.91
C GLN A 195 -3.12 -8.87 4.36
N TYR A 196 -4.23 -8.18 4.67
CA TYR A 196 -4.53 -7.71 6.03
C TYR A 196 -4.66 -8.86 7.04
N VAL A 197 -5.40 -9.92 6.69
CA VAL A 197 -5.57 -11.10 7.56
C VAL A 197 -4.23 -11.84 7.73
N GLY A 198 -3.45 -11.96 6.66
CA GLY A 198 -2.12 -12.56 6.67
C GLY A 198 -1.18 -11.83 7.64
N GLU A 199 -1.05 -10.51 7.50
CA GLU A 199 -0.21 -9.68 8.37
C GLU A 199 -0.63 -9.77 9.84
N ARG A 200 -1.93 -9.78 10.11
CA ARG A 200 -2.44 -9.97 11.48
C ARG A 200 -2.20 -11.36 12.04
N SER A 201 -2.29 -12.40 11.20
CA SER A 201 -2.07 -13.78 11.63
C SER A 201 -0.60 -14.04 11.98
N ILE A 202 0.34 -13.42 11.27
CA ILE A 202 1.78 -13.49 11.56
C ILE A 202 2.06 -12.79 12.89
N VAL A 203 1.57 -11.56 13.06
CA VAL A 203 1.74 -10.80 14.32
C VAL A 203 1.08 -11.52 15.51
N ALA A 204 -0.06 -12.18 15.31
CA ALA A 204 -0.70 -12.96 16.36
C ALA A 204 0.10 -14.21 16.72
N SER A 205 0.72 -14.87 15.73
CA SER A 205 1.56 -16.05 15.95
C SER A 205 2.88 -15.68 16.63
N ASP A 206 3.45 -14.52 16.32
CA ASP A 206 4.70 -14.01 16.91
C ASP A 206 4.52 -13.55 18.37
N LYS A 207 3.33 -13.07 18.74
CA LYS A 207 2.99 -12.70 20.12
C LYS A 207 2.74 -13.90 21.04
N THR A 208 2.45 -15.06 20.47
CA THR A 208 2.32 -16.32 21.20
C THR A 208 3.59 -17.13 20.93
N ASP A 209 4.62 -16.94 21.76
CA ASP A 209 5.91 -17.67 21.74
C ASP A 209 5.76 -19.17 22.09
N ILE A 210 4.77 -19.83 21.48
CA ILE A 210 4.60 -21.27 21.52
C ILE A 210 4.94 -21.74 20.11
N LYS A 211 6.15 -22.29 20.02
CA LYS A 211 6.65 -23.18 18.98
C LYS A 211 5.70 -24.37 18.80
N MET A 212 4.51 -24.15 18.26
CA MET A 212 3.62 -25.23 17.84
C MET A 212 4.04 -25.67 16.45
N GLN A 213 4.39 -26.95 16.39
CA GLN A 213 4.41 -27.81 15.20
C GLN A 213 3.41 -27.38 14.12
N PRO A 214 3.68 -27.69 12.84
CA PRO A 214 2.85 -27.26 11.72
C PRO A 214 1.48 -27.91 11.85
N ARG A 215 0.56 -27.23 12.54
CA ARG A 215 -0.84 -27.58 12.57
C ARG A 215 -1.28 -27.38 11.14
N THR A 216 -1.61 -28.49 10.49
CA THR A 216 -2.17 -28.61 9.14
C THR A 216 -3.38 -27.69 9.01
N LYS A 217 -3.11 -26.40 8.74
CA LYS A 217 -4.10 -25.50 8.18
C LYS A 217 -4.56 -26.19 6.90
N LYS A 218 -5.87 -26.27 6.66
CA LYS A 218 -6.39 -26.61 5.35
C LYS A 218 -5.89 -25.52 4.39
N ILE A 219 -4.70 -25.74 3.84
CA ILE A 219 -4.05 -24.86 2.88
C ILE A 219 -4.99 -24.85 1.68
N SER A 220 -5.72 -23.75 1.51
CA SER A 220 -6.55 -23.54 0.35
C SER A 220 -5.66 -23.65 -0.89
N PHE A 221 -6.15 -24.19 -2.00
CA PHE A 221 -5.39 -24.36 -3.24
C PHE A 221 -4.70 -23.05 -3.69
N LEU A 222 -5.31 -21.91 -3.38
CA LEU A 222 -4.76 -20.57 -3.60
C LEU A 222 -3.55 -20.19 -2.72
N ASP A 223 -3.43 -20.74 -1.51
CA ASP A 223 -2.27 -20.49 -0.62
C ASP A 223 -1.01 -21.21 -1.13
N LYS A 224 -1.16 -22.33 -1.86
CA LYS A 224 -0.03 -22.99 -2.55
C LYS A 224 0.42 -22.24 -3.80
N LEU A 225 -0.49 -21.49 -4.45
CA LEU A 225 -0.18 -20.70 -5.64
C LEU A 225 0.47 -19.35 -5.31
N LEU A 226 0.36 -18.89 -4.05
CA LEU A 226 0.74 -17.56 -3.61
C LEU A 226 1.50 -17.62 -2.27
N PRO A 227 2.74 -18.14 -2.22
CA PRO A 227 3.50 -18.28 -0.99
C PRO A 227 3.84 -16.89 -0.40
N VAL A 228 3.34 -16.66 0.82
CA VAL A 228 3.58 -15.47 1.64
C VAL A 228 4.99 -15.47 2.26
N ASP A 229 5.69 -16.61 2.25
CA ASP A 229 6.99 -16.82 2.91
C ASP A 229 8.21 -16.22 2.16
N MET A 230 8.00 -15.35 1.17
CA MET A 230 9.06 -14.66 0.43
C MET A 230 9.56 -13.39 1.14
N GLN A 231 9.35 -13.26 2.45
CA GLN A 231 9.69 -12.06 3.22
C GLN A 231 11.20 -11.86 3.42
N HIS A 232 12.03 -12.91 3.25
CA HIS A 232 13.42 -12.90 3.73
C HIS A 232 14.54 -12.87 2.68
N GLN A 233 14.24 -12.71 1.38
CA GLN A 233 15.29 -12.54 0.37
C GLN A 233 15.07 -11.29 -0.48
N THR A 234 15.37 -10.15 0.13
CA THR A 234 15.72 -8.95 -0.62
C THR A 234 17.03 -9.25 -1.35
N TYR A 235 17.02 -9.12 -2.68
CA TYR A 235 18.25 -9.09 -3.46
C TYR A 235 19.03 -7.84 -3.05
N ASP A 236 19.90 -7.96 -2.04
CA ASP A 236 20.85 -6.94 -1.59
C ASP A 236 21.99 -6.77 -2.60
N SER A 237 21.64 -6.54 -3.88
CA SER A 237 22.62 -6.06 -4.83
C SER A 237 22.99 -4.65 -4.42
N ARG A 238 24.24 -4.42 -4.01
CA ARG A 238 24.78 -3.10 -3.67
C ARG A 238 24.47 -2.03 -4.73
N THR A 239 24.33 -2.45 -5.99
CA THR A 239 23.93 -1.58 -7.11
C THR A 239 22.48 -1.09 -7.00
N MET A 240 21.53 -1.92 -6.56
CA MET A 240 20.13 -1.55 -6.37
C MET A 240 19.97 -0.55 -5.22
N LEU A 241 20.74 -0.73 -4.13
CA LEU A 241 20.73 0.20 -3.01
C LEU A 241 21.33 1.56 -3.39
N PHE A 242 22.41 1.56 -4.18
CA PHE A 242 22.99 2.79 -4.72
C PHE A 242 22.03 3.51 -5.67
N ILE A 243 21.41 2.78 -6.62
CA ILE A 243 20.42 3.34 -7.55
C ILE A 243 19.22 3.90 -6.79
N GLY A 244 18.74 3.17 -5.77
CA GLY A 244 17.61 3.58 -4.95
C GLY A 244 17.88 4.86 -4.19
N ASN A 245 19.07 4.97 -3.59
CA ASN A 245 19.49 6.19 -2.89
C ASN A 245 19.69 7.36 -3.87
N PHE A 246 20.30 7.12 -5.03
CA PHE A 246 20.46 8.15 -6.07
C PHE A 246 19.11 8.67 -6.55
N VAL A 247 18.17 7.78 -6.87
CA VAL A 247 16.80 8.14 -7.28
C VAL A 247 16.08 8.89 -6.17
N TRP A 248 16.18 8.43 -4.92
CA TRP A 248 15.57 9.11 -3.77
C TRP A 248 16.10 10.55 -3.60
N LEU A 249 17.41 10.75 -3.74
CA LEU A 249 18.03 12.08 -3.67
C LEU A 249 17.63 12.97 -4.85
N LEU A 250 17.56 12.42 -6.06
CA LEU A 250 17.10 13.14 -7.24
C LEU A 250 15.63 13.55 -7.09
N LEU A 251 14.77 12.62 -6.67
CA LEU A 251 13.34 12.86 -6.52
C LEU A 251 13.10 13.89 -5.41
N SER A 252 13.70 13.73 -4.23
CA SER A 252 13.54 14.68 -3.13
C SER A 252 14.00 16.11 -3.48
N LYS A 253 15.02 16.27 -4.32
CA LYS A 253 15.51 17.59 -4.74
C LYS A 253 14.66 18.25 -5.84
N TYR A 254 14.19 17.48 -6.82
CA TYR A 254 13.53 18.02 -8.02
C TYR A 254 12.00 17.84 -8.05
N TRP A 255 11.40 17.18 -7.06
CA TRP A 255 9.95 16.92 -7.03
C TRP A 255 9.10 18.20 -7.10
N ILE A 256 9.53 19.27 -6.43
CA ILE A 256 8.77 20.53 -6.43
C ILE A 256 8.68 21.16 -7.82
N PHE A 257 9.73 21.04 -8.64
CA PHE A 257 9.71 21.54 -10.03
C PHE A 257 8.75 20.73 -10.88
N PHE A 258 8.79 19.40 -10.76
CA PHE A 258 7.84 18.52 -11.45
C PHE A 258 6.39 18.86 -11.09
N CYS A 259 6.11 19.04 -9.79
CA CYS A 259 4.78 19.38 -9.32
C CYS A 259 4.32 20.78 -9.80
N THR A 260 5.24 21.74 -9.85
CA THR A 260 4.96 23.10 -10.36
C THR A 260 4.62 23.07 -11.86
N ILE A 261 5.38 22.31 -12.66
CA ILE A 261 5.13 22.14 -14.09
C ILE A 261 3.77 21.49 -14.31
N MET A 262 3.45 20.42 -13.58
CA MET A 262 2.16 19.74 -13.68
C MET A 262 1.00 20.69 -13.36
N MET A 263 1.13 21.50 -12.30
CA MET A 263 0.13 22.50 -11.94
C MET A 263 -0.03 23.57 -13.04
N ALA A 264 1.06 24.02 -13.67
CA ALA A 264 1.02 24.94 -14.79
C ALA A 264 0.26 24.33 -15.99
N VAL A 265 0.55 23.08 -16.35
CA VAL A 265 -0.13 22.38 -17.46
C VAL A 265 -1.64 22.26 -17.22
N ILE A 266 -2.05 21.89 -16.00
CA ILE A 266 -3.47 21.82 -15.63
C ILE A 266 -4.16 23.19 -15.75
N SER A 267 -3.45 24.27 -15.41
CA SER A 267 -4.00 25.62 -15.47
C SER A 267 -4.07 26.24 -16.88
N LEU A 268 -3.22 25.79 -17.81
CA LEU A 268 -3.08 26.37 -19.17
C LEU A 268 -3.87 25.61 -20.25
N ALA A 269 -4.50 24.50 -19.90
CA ALA A 269 -5.40 23.79 -20.80
C ALA A 269 -6.68 24.62 -21.07
N ASP A 270 -7.63 24.07 -21.84
CA ASP A 270 -8.86 24.78 -22.23
C ASP A 270 -9.57 25.44 -21.03
N VAL A 271 -10.12 26.64 -21.27
CA VAL A 271 -10.71 27.50 -20.24
C VAL A 271 -12.06 26.92 -19.79
N VAL A 272 -12.09 26.40 -18.57
CA VAL A 272 -13.30 25.89 -17.88
C VAL A 272 -13.31 26.49 -16.47
N ILE A 273 -14.48 26.70 -15.86
CA ILE A 273 -14.58 27.50 -14.62
C ILE A 273 -13.81 26.87 -13.44
N TYR A 274 -13.84 25.55 -13.26
CA TYR A 274 -12.99 24.92 -12.23
C TYR A 274 -11.49 25.09 -12.51
N ARG A 275 -11.07 25.34 -13.76
CA ARG A 275 -9.66 25.61 -14.09
C ARG A 275 -9.23 27.04 -13.80
N ILE A 276 -10.17 27.99 -13.75
CA ILE A 276 -9.90 29.37 -13.30
C ILE A 276 -9.33 29.36 -11.88
N ILE A 277 -9.92 28.55 -10.98
CA ILE A 277 -9.41 28.43 -9.60
C ILE A 277 -8.01 27.80 -9.60
N TYR A 278 -7.74 26.78 -10.42
CA TYR A 278 -6.38 26.23 -10.57
C TYR A 278 -5.38 27.29 -11.05
N MET A 279 -5.78 28.18 -11.96
CA MET A 279 -4.94 29.28 -12.44
C MET A 279 -4.65 30.29 -11.31
N ILE A 280 -5.65 30.63 -10.50
CA ILE A 280 -5.48 31.50 -9.33
C ILE A 280 -4.55 30.85 -8.31
N LEU A 281 -4.74 29.56 -7.99
CA LEU A 281 -3.87 28.81 -7.09
C LEU A 281 -2.42 28.78 -7.61
N PHE A 282 -2.23 28.57 -8.91
CA PHE A 282 -0.92 28.61 -9.55
C PHE A 282 -0.27 30.00 -9.44
N LEU A 283 -1.03 31.07 -9.69
CA LEU A 283 -0.53 32.44 -9.59
C LEU A 283 -0.14 32.80 -8.15
N ILE A 284 -0.96 32.42 -7.16
CA ILE A 284 -0.66 32.58 -5.74
C ILE A 284 0.64 31.84 -5.39
N PHE A 285 0.84 30.62 -5.90
CA PHE A 285 2.06 29.86 -5.66
C PHE A 285 3.31 30.59 -6.16
N ILE A 286 3.28 31.13 -7.38
CA ILE A 286 4.40 31.89 -7.96
C ILE A 286 4.62 33.22 -7.24
N ILE A 287 3.56 33.95 -6.87
CA ILE A 287 3.67 35.20 -6.12
C ILE A 287 4.27 34.95 -4.73
N LEU A 288 3.80 33.93 -4.00
CA LEU A 288 4.35 33.56 -2.70
C LEU A 288 5.84 33.20 -2.81
N PHE A 289 6.24 32.53 -3.89
CA PHE A 289 7.63 32.22 -4.17
C PHE A 289 8.48 33.49 -4.38
N GLN A 290 7.96 34.49 -5.10
CA GLN A 290 8.65 35.76 -5.37
C GLN A 290 8.75 36.66 -4.13
N VAL A 291 7.70 36.73 -3.31
CA VAL A 291 7.64 37.67 -2.17
C VAL A 291 8.65 37.32 -1.08
N ASN A 292 8.68 36.07 -0.61
CA ASN A 292 9.62 35.65 0.42
C ASN A 292 9.79 34.13 0.43
N PHE A 293 11.00 33.67 0.12
CA PHE A 293 11.32 32.24 0.09
C PHE A 293 11.16 31.53 1.45
N THR A 294 11.41 32.24 2.57
CA THR A 294 11.27 31.66 3.91
C THR A 294 9.81 31.42 4.26
N LEU A 295 8.92 32.37 3.95
CA LEU A 295 7.47 32.20 4.13
C LEU A 295 6.91 31.16 3.17
N TRP A 296 7.37 31.16 1.93
CA TRP A 296 6.96 30.17 0.92
C TRP A 296 7.16 28.75 1.44
N ARG A 297 8.31 28.39 2.03
CA ARG A 297 8.54 27.03 2.53
C ARG A 297 7.54 26.57 3.59
N VAL A 298 7.07 27.47 4.46
CA VAL A 298 6.08 27.15 5.51
C VAL A 298 4.68 27.04 4.90
N ILE A 299 4.30 28.02 4.07
CA ILE A 299 2.97 28.09 3.44
C ILE A 299 2.79 26.93 2.44
N ASN A 300 3.87 26.46 1.81
CA ASN A 300 3.83 25.39 0.80
C ASN A 300 3.18 24.10 1.33
N ILE A 301 3.36 23.78 2.61
CA ILE A 301 2.71 22.62 3.24
C ILE A 301 1.19 22.78 3.22
N VAL A 302 0.69 23.94 3.64
CA VAL A 302 -0.76 24.24 3.64
C VAL A 302 -1.28 24.34 2.21
N PHE A 303 -0.51 24.94 1.31
CA PHE A 303 -0.85 25.07 -0.10
C PHE A 303 -1.12 23.71 -0.76
N TRP A 304 -0.26 22.70 -0.55
CA TRP A 304 -0.50 21.35 -1.12
C TRP A 304 -1.76 20.69 -0.57
N TRP A 305 -2.06 20.87 0.72
CA TRP A 305 -3.31 20.40 1.29
C TRP A 305 -4.52 21.05 0.64
N VAL A 306 -4.48 22.37 0.41
CA VAL A 306 -5.54 23.10 -0.30
C VAL A 306 -5.71 22.59 -1.73
N VAL A 307 -4.62 22.40 -2.48
CA VAL A 307 -4.65 21.88 -3.85
C VAL A 307 -5.28 20.48 -3.88
N VAL A 308 -4.85 19.57 -3.00
CA VAL A 308 -5.38 18.21 -2.93
C VAL A 308 -6.87 18.21 -2.56
N LEU A 309 -7.28 18.99 -1.56
CA LEU A 309 -8.69 19.13 -1.17
C LEU A 309 -9.52 19.68 -2.33
N TYR A 310 -9.02 20.71 -3.01
CA TYR A 310 -9.68 21.31 -4.16
C TYR A 310 -9.86 20.30 -5.30
N SER A 311 -8.83 19.50 -5.60
CA SER A 311 -8.93 18.43 -6.60
C SER A 311 -9.99 17.38 -6.27
N MET A 312 -10.21 17.05 -4.98
CA MET A 312 -11.27 16.13 -4.59
C MET A 312 -12.67 16.72 -4.78
N ILE A 313 -12.83 18.01 -4.50
CA ILE A 313 -14.09 18.72 -4.76
C ILE A 313 -14.37 18.73 -6.26
N VAL A 314 -13.38 19.09 -7.09
CA VAL A 314 -13.52 19.10 -8.55
C VAL A 314 -13.86 17.72 -9.09
N LEU A 315 -13.17 16.66 -8.63
CA LEU A 315 -13.47 15.30 -9.03
C LEU A 315 -14.89 14.88 -8.65
N THR A 316 -15.34 15.27 -7.45
CA THR A 316 -16.70 15.03 -6.98
C THR A 316 -17.71 15.76 -7.85
N LEU A 317 -17.49 17.05 -8.15
CA LEU A 317 -18.38 17.85 -8.99
C LEU A 317 -18.49 17.29 -10.40
N ILE A 318 -17.36 16.96 -11.04
CA ILE A 318 -17.33 16.36 -12.38
C ILE A 318 -18.05 15.01 -12.40
N TYR A 319 -17.91 14.22 -11.34
CA TYR A 319 -18.64 12.96 -11.22
C TYR A 319 -20.15 13.19 -11.06
N THR A 320 -20.57 14.06 -10.14
CA THR A 320 -21.99 14.31 -9.88
C THR A 320 -22.69 14.99 -11.05
N TYR A 321 -21.98 15.77 -11.86
CA TYR A 321 -22.52 16.43 -13.04
C TYR A 321 -22.89 15.45 -14.17
N GLN A 322 -22.40 14.21 -14.14
CA GLN A 322 -22.75 13.18 -15.13
C GLN A 322 -24.17 12.61 -14.93
N PHE A 323 -24.85 12.90 -13.81
CA PHE A 323 -26.24 12.50 -13.56
C PHE A 323 -27.23 13.45 -14.23
N GLN A 324 -28.34 12.92 -14.78
CA GLN A 324 -29.28 13.74 -15.56
C GLN A 324 -30.11 14.69 -14.69
N GLU A 325 -30.43 14.29 -13.46
CA GLU A 325 -31.25 15.09 -12.54
C GLU A 325 -30.47 16.14 -11.76
N PHE A 326 -29.13 16.12 -11.87
CA PHE A 326 -28.29 17.01 -11.08
C PHE A 326 -28.40 18.47 -11.52
N HIS A 327 -28.66 18.72 -12.81
CA HIS A 327 -28.93 20.06 -13.37
C HIS A 327 -30.09 20.75 -12.66
N SER A 328 -31.22 20.04 -12.50
CA SER A 328 -32.41 20.60 -11.85
C SER A 328 -32.19 20.82 -10.35
N TYR A 329 -31.46 19.93 -9.66
CA TYR A 329 -31.13 20.11 -8.25
C TYR A 329 -30.20 21.31 -8.02
N TRP A 330 -29.17 21.48 -8.84
CA TRP A 330 -28.26 22.62 -8.74
C TRP A 330 -28.90 23.93 -9.15
N SER A 331 -29.69 23.95 -10.22
CA SER A 331 -30.44 25.14 -10.61
C SER A 331 -31.38 25.59 -9.49
N ASN A 332 -32.05 24.64 -8.80
CA ASN A 332 -32.89 24.96 -7.66
C ASN A 332 -32.09 25.43 -6.41
N MET A 333 -30.90 24.88 -6.17
CA MET A 333 -30.09 25.21 -4.98
C MET A 333 -29.21 26.47 -5.17
N THR A 334 -28.76 26.75 -6.39
CA THR A 334 -27.85 27.87 -6.71
C THR A 334 -28.49 28.97 -7.54
N GLY A 335 -29.65 28.72 -8.17
CA GLY A 335 -30.33 29.67 -9.03
C GLY A 335 -29.65 29.92 -10.37
N PHE A 336 -28.63 29.14 -10.73
CA PHE A 336 -27.91 29.30 -12.00
C PHE A 336 -28.68 28.66 -13.17
N SER A 337 -28.56 29.28 -14.35
CA SER A 337 -29.09 28.76 -15.61
C SER A 337 -28.30 27.53 -16.08
N ASP A 338 -28.96 26.59 -16.75
CA ASP A 338 -28.36 25.34 -17.24
C ASP A 338 -27.15 25.58 -18.16
N ASP A 339 -27.17 26.68 -18.93
CA ASP A 339 -26.06 27.08 -19.80
C ASP A 339 -24.79 27.43 -19.01
N VAL A 340 -24.96 28.11 -17.87
CA VAL A 340 -23.85 28.46 -16.96
C VAL A 340 -23.36 27.21 -16.26
N LEU A 341 -24.27 26.31 -15.85
CA LEU A 341 -23.90 25.06 -15.17
C LEU A 341 -23.15 24.09 -16.09
N LYS A 342 -23.36 24.19 -17.41
CA LYS A 342 -22.64 23.42 -18.42
C LYS A 342 -21.27 23.99 -18.79
N ASP A 343 -21.10 25.29 -18.60
CA ASP A 343 -19.82 25.99 -18.73
C ASP A 343 -18.96 25.88 -17.45
N ILE A 344 -19.61 25.57 -16.32
CA ILE A 344 -18.97 25.25 -15.03
C ILE A 344 -18.33 23.85 -15.08
#